data_AF-A0A7I4YIN2-F1
#
_entry.id   AF-A0A7I4YIN2-F1
#
_cell.length_a   1.000
_cell.length_b   1.000
_cell.length_c   1.000
_cell.angle_alpha   90.00
_cell.angle_beta   90.00
_cell.angle_gamma   90.00
#
_symmetry.space_group_name_H-M   'P 1'
#
loop_
_entity.id
_entity.type
_entity.pdbx_description
1 polymer ?
#
loop_
_entity_poly.entity_id
_entity_poly.type
_entity_poly.pdbx_seq_one_letter_code
_entity_poly.pdbx_strand_id
1 'polypeptide(L)'
;MYLICGNPALRKELVQKLELSDDRQQSHVFSSFSVLPSLGNVAIAVNDLTDGNLRYVIRYFIANAEKKLKFAVIKRRWSDADNDQLDESVRAEFRRAHEENQRFSQKIARLPAGSAWKNDRMEQLRRWQTIPALTYTTFSLEDDLKPIMDSFFNEVVQLAVDDSSDRSVANKPPVLHWTPVPLDMEVQVLLRLQFPLTGPDQSTFVEMCRSIKPYMNTSYEWTDGILLTTEPARLHVERTSQSEIELAARVCVDELEEEQAVAPTKLLWPYVAVALKNILNHLDEHQFLQYSIEIIPYGTSFFDPPHPARVFDLALFMGTACEYGKVAFRDHDQIHNVDLKKLLPDGPFNSLSHLLSLEPPRPKRPQQPNCLSESAVSKNGDIRPNTGLSVSHNRGRRVSFGSIKLMTESNEPVKGVDQYVDDMLKQTMDDLVL
;
A
#
# COMPACT_ATOMS: atom_id res chain seq x y z
N MET A 1 22.62 -8.90 3.44
CA MET A 1 21.93 -9.48 4.62
C MET A 1 21.48 -8.37 5.55
N TYR A 2 20.38 -8.54 6.28
CA TYR A 2 19.92 -7.62 7.35
C TYR A 2 20.14 -8.23 8.73
N LEU A 3 20.56 -7.42 9.69
CA LEU A 3 20.74 -7.82 11.09
C LEU A 3 19.76 -7.06 11.98
N ILE A 4 18.96 -7.77 12.77
CA ILE A 4 17.92 -7.18 13.62
C ILE A 4 18.20 -7.54 15.07
N CYS A 5 18.23 -6.55 15.96
CA CYS A 5 18.44 -6.76 17.39
C CYS A 5 17.76 -5.65 18.18
N GLY A 6 16.61 -5.97 18.79
CA GLY A 6 15.84 -4.99 19.57
C GLY A 6 16.40 -4.72 20.96
N ASN A 7 17.19 -5.64 21.52
CA ASN A 7 17.78 -5.45 22.84
C ASN A 7 19.10 -4.66 22.76
N PRO A 8 19.22 -3.48 23.39
CA PRO A 8 20.44 -2.65 23.27
C PRO A 8 21.71 -3.30 23.82
N ALA A 9 21.61 -4.08 24.90
CA ALA A 9 22.76 -4.77 25.49
C ALA A 9 23.25 -5.90 24.58
N LEU A 10 22.32 -6.73 24.08
CA LEU A 10 22.63 -7.78 23.12
C LEU A 10 23.19 -7.20 21.82
N ARG A 11 22.66 -6.07 21.35
CA ARG A 11 23.15 -5.36 20.15
C ARG A 11 24.61 -4.96 20.31
N LYS A 12 24.99 -4.41 21.47
CA LYS A 12 26.38 -4.03 21.75
C LYS A 12 27.33 -5.24 21.71
N GLU A 13 26.93 -6.34 22.34
CA GLU A 13 27.72 -7.58 22.33
C GLU A 13 27.82 -8.18 20.92
N LEU A 14 26.72 -8.22 20.18
CA LEU A 14 26.64 -8.71 18.81
C LEU A 14 27.55 -7.93 17.86
N VAL A 15 27.51 -6.60 17.94
CA VAL A 15 28.38 -5.70 17.18
C VAL A 15 29.86 -6.00 17.46
N GLN A 16 30.21 -6.21 18.73
CA GLN A 16 31.57 -6.54 19.13
C GLN A 16 32.01 -7.89 18.56
N LYS A 17 31.17 -8.92 18.64
CA LYS A 17 31.47 -10.26 18.09
C LYS A 17 31.56 -10.30 16.58
N LEU A 18 30.80 -9.45 15.89
CA LEU A 18 30.81 -9.33 14.43
C LEU A 18 31.87 -8.35 13.91
N GLU A 19 32.69 -7.78 14.81
CA GLU A 19 33.77 -6.85 14.46
C GLU A 19 33.28 -5.68 13.56
N LEU A 20 32.05 -5.20 13.80
CA LEU A 20 31.47 -4.11 13.00
C LEU A 20 32.06 -2.77 13.46
N SER A 21 32.69 -2.04 12.54
CA SER A 21 33.26 -0.70 12.79
C SER A 21 32.21 0.30 13.27
N ASP A 22 32.58 1.29 14.11
CA ASP A 22 31.65 2.26 14.72
C ASP A 22 30.70 2.97 13.72
N ASP A 23 31.20 3.39 12.55
CA ASP A 23 30.36 3.99 11.48
C ASP A 23 29.34 3.01 10.87
N ARG A 24 29.57 1.69 11.03
CA ARG A 24 28.67 0.62 10.61
C ARG A 24 27.70 0.16 11.73
N GLN A 25 27.83 0.68 12.95
CA GLN A 25 27.02 0.20 14.08
C GLN A 25 25.61 0.77 14.12
N GLN A 26 25.41 1.99 13.61
CA GLN A 26 24.11 2.66 13.60
C GLN A 26 23.27 2.34 12.36
N SER A 27 23.90 2.11 11.20
CA SER A 27 23.24 1.94 9.91
C SER A 27 22.88 0.49 9.55
N HIS A 28 23.45 -0.51 10.22
CA HIS A 28 23.36 -1.89 9.75
C HIS A 28 22.68 -2.89 10.69
N VAL A 29 22.42 -2.49 11.94
CA VAL A 29 21.64 -3.29 12.89
C VAL A 29 20.33 -2.58 13.20
N PHE A 30 19.23 -3.15 12.73
CA PHE A 30 17.90 -2.60 12.95
C PHE A 30 17.45 -2.91 14.37
N SER A 31 16.97 -1.90 15.10
CA SER A 31 16.38 -2.07 16.44
C SER A 31 14.98 -2.69 16.40
N SER A 32 14.34 -2.67 15.24
CA SER A 32 13.01 -3.22 15.02
C SER A 32 12.90 -3.72 13.59
N PHE A 33 12.11 -4.77 13.37
CA PHE A 33 11.72 -5.15 12.03
C PHE A 33 10.90 -4.03 11.38
N SER A 34 11.38 -3.56 10.23
CA SER A 34 10.72 -2.59 9.37
C SER A 34 10.54 -3.18 7.97
N VAL A 35 9.85 -2.46 7.10
CA VAL A 35 9.95 -2.72 5.66
C VAL A 35 11.44 -2.75 5.30
N LEU A 36 11.88 -3.85 4.69
CA LEU A 36 13.27 -4.00 4.29
C LEU A 36 13.53 -3.17 3.01
N PRO A 37 14.74 -2.59 2.85
CA PRO A 37 15.10 -1.86 1.63
C PRO A 37 14.96 -2.70 0.34
N SER A 38 15.30 -3.98 0.43
CA SER A 38 15.15 -4.95 -0.65
C SER A 38 14.99 -6.37 -0.09
N LEU A 39 14.65 -7.32 -0.96
CA LEU A 39 14.68 -8.74 -0.60
C LEU A 39 16.09 -9.16 -0.18
N GLY A 40 16.18 -9.81 0.98
CA GLY A 40 17.46 -10.30 1.46
C GLY A 40 17.36 -11.28 2.62
N ASN A 41 18.50 -11.92 2.88
CA ASN A 41 18.74 -12.79 4.04
C ASN A 41 18.63 -11.98 5.34
N VAL A 42 18.14 -12.60 6.41
CA VAL A 42 17.95 -11.94 7.70
C VAL A 42 18.54 -12.79 8.82
N ALA A 43 19.32 -12.15 9.68
CA ALA A 43 19.70 -12.66 10.98
C ALA A 43 19.04 -11.82 12.07
N ILE A 44 18.41 -12.46 13.06
CA ILE A 44 17.82 -11.78 14.21
C ILE A 44 18.47 -12.24 15.50
N ALA A 45 18.90 -11.30 16.32
CA ALA A 45 19.40 -11.57 17.66
C ALA A 45 18.31 -11.27 18.71
N VAL A 46 18.01 -12.26 19.53
CA VAL A 46 16.95 -12.19 20.56
C VAL A 46 17.49 -12.60 21.92
N ASN A 47 17.01 -11.94 22.97
CA ASN A 47 17.22 -12.41 24.34
C ASN A 47 16.21 -13.50 24.72
N ASP A 48 14.98 -13.34 24.24
CA ASP A 48 13.83 -14.17 24.55
C ASP A 48 13.03 -14.43 23.27
N LEU A 49 12.50 -15.63 23.10
CA LEU A 49 11.82 -16.05 21.88
C LEU A 49 10.40 -15.48 21.73
N THR A 50 9.91 -14.73 22.72
CA THR A 50 8.65 -13.97 22.59
C THR A 50 8.83 -12.61 21.92
N ASP A 51 10.07 -12.22 21.56
CA ASP A 51 10.39 -10.96 20.89
C ASP A 51 9.50 -10.74 19.64
N GLY A 52 8.87 -9.57 19.57
CA GLY A 52 7.98 -9.23 18.46
C GLY A 52 8.70 -9.22 17.11
N ASN A 53 9.97 -8.83 17.07
CA ASN A 53 10.77 -8.82 15.85
C ASN A 53 10.93 -10.23 15.27
N LEU A 54 11.06 -11.26 16.12
CA LEU A 54 11.19 -12.65 15.67
C LEU A 54 9.94 -13.08 14.90
N ARG A 55 8.76 -12.72 15.41
CA ARG A 55 7.49 -13.02 14.73
C ARG A 55 7.39 -12.33 13.38
N TYR A 56 7.76 -11.06 13.28
CA TYR A 56 7.76 -10.35 11.98
C TYR A 56 8.77 -10.93 10.98
N VAL A 57 9.97 -11.30 11.44
CA VAL A 57 10.96 -11.98 10.58
C VAL A 57 10.43 -13.32 10.08
N ILE A 58 9.82 -14.14 10.96
CA ILE A 58 9.20 -15.41 10.56
C ILE A 58 8.15 -15.17 9.47
N ARG A 59 7.25 -14.20 9.66
CA ARG A 59 6.24 -13.84 8.64
C ARG A 59 6.86 -13.41 7.32
N TYR A 60 7.94 -12.64 7.36
CA TYR A 60 8.68 -12.24 6.16
C TYR A 60 9.22 -13.44 5.38
N PHE A 61 9.78 -14.44 6.04
CA PHE A 61 10.25 -15.64 5.34
C PHE A 61 9.10 -16.53 4.84
N ILE A 62 7.99 -16.62 5.57
CA ILE A 62 6.79 -17.34 5.09
C ILE A 62 6.25 -16.67 3.81
N ALA A 63 6.18 -15.35 3.78
CA ALA A 63 5.69 -14.58 2.63
C ALA A 63 6.62 -14.65 1.39
N ASN A 64 7.89 -14.97 1.59
CA ASN A 64 8.92 -15.01 0.55
C ASN A 64 9.56 -16.41 0.45
N ALA A 65 8.82 -17.46 0.78
CA ALA A 65 9.36 -18.81 0.89
C ALA A 65 9.94 -19.34 -0.44
N GLU A 66 9.47 -18.82 -1.57
CA GLU A 66 9.95 -19.15 -2.92
C GLU A 66 11.35 -18.58 -3.21
N LYS A 67 11.76 -17.52 -2.51
CA LYS A 67 13.02 -16.81 -2.74
C LYS A 67 14.22 -17.54 -2.12
N LYS A 68 14.00 -18.61 -1.34
CA LYS A 68 15.05 -19.44 -0.69
C LYS A 68 16.06 -18.60 0.11
N LEU A 69 15.55 -17.57 0.79
CA LEU A 69 16.34 -16.70 1.64
C LEU A 69 16.84 -17.46 2.88
N LYS A 70 17.98 -17.06 3.40
CA LYS A 70 18.59 -17.63 4.60
C LYS A 70 18.12 -16.90 5.85
N PHE A 71 17.58 -17.65 6.79
CA PHE A 71 17.12 -17.16 8.09
C PHE A 71 18.02 -17.68 9.21
N ALA A 72 18.56 -16.78 10.04
CA ALA A 72 19.27 -17.16 11.25
C ALA A 72 18.69 -16.50 12.51
N VAL A 73 18.64 -17.25 13.62
CA VAL A 73 18.29 -16.75 14.95
C VAL A 73 19.51 -16.84 15.87
N ILE A 74 19.90 -15.72 16.46
CA ILE A 74 21.06 -15.58 17.32
C ILE A 74 20.57 -15.39 18.76
N LYS A 75 21.11 -16.18 19.69
CA LYS A 75 20.85 -16.04 21.13
C LYS A 75 22.15 -16.20 21.88
N ARG A 76 22.27 -15.66 23.10
CA ARG A 76 23.50 -15.83 23.91
C ARG A 76 23.81 -17.30 24.18
N ARG A 77 22.80 -18.08 24.51
CA ARG A 77 22.87 -19.52 24.78
C ARG A 77 21.56 -20.15 24.36
N TRP A 78 21.66 -21.34 23.78
CA TRP A 78 20.52 -22.18 23.45
C TRP A 78 20.36 -23.29 24.48
N SER A 79 19.11 -23.64 24.74
CA SER A 79 18.70 -24.85 25.46
C SER A 79 17.77 -25.66 24.58
N ASP A 80 17.53 -26.93 24.90
CA ASP A 80 16.58 -27.75 24.15
C ASP A 80 15.16 -27.15 24.18
N ALA A 81 14.75 -26.59 25.32
CA ALA A 81 13.48 -25.89 25.47
C ALA A 81 13.39 -24.64 24.56
N ASP A 82 14.50 -23.95 24.31
CA ASP A 82 14.52 -22.81 23.38
C ASP A 82 14.33 -23.26 21.94
N ASN A 83 14.95 -24.38 21.55
CA ASN A 83 14.77 -24.94 20.22
C ASN A 83 13.31 -25.35 19.99
N ASP A 84 12.71 -26.03 20.98
CA ASP A 84 11.29 -26.41 20.93
C ASP A 84 10.37 -25.17 20.83
N GLN A 85 10.67 -24.11 21.58
CA GLN A 85 9.90 -22.87 21.56
C GLN A 85 10.04 -22.12 20.23
N LEU A 86 11.23 -22.10 19.63
CA LEU A 86 11.45 -21.49 18.31
C LEU A 86 10.70 -22.26 17.22
N ASP A 87 10.80 -23.59 17.23
CA ASP A 87 10.03 -24.47 16.34
C ASP A 87 8.54 -24.21 16.46
N GLU A 88 8.01 -24.11 17.68
CA GLU A 88 6.60 -23.84 17.90
C GLU A 88 6.22 -22.43 17.45
N SER A 89 7.08 -21.43 17.60
CA SER A 89 6.85 -20.07 17.11
C SER A 89 6.73 -20.02 15.58
N VAL A 90 7.60 -20.76 14.89
CA VAL A 90 7.55 -20.91 13.43
C VAL A 90 6.27 -21.63 13.00
N ARG A 91 5.94 -22.76 13.65
CA ARG A 91 4.71 -23.51 13.37
C ARG A 91 3.46 -22.69 13.65
N ALA A 92 3.45 -21.87 14.69
CA ALA A 92 2.31 -21.03 15.06
C ALA A 92 2.02 -19.97 13.98
N GLU A 93 3.03 -19.26 13.48
CA GLU A 93 2.85 -18.28 12.39
C GLU A 93 2.44 -18.96 11.07
N PHE A 94 2.98 -20.15 10.79
CA PHE A 94 2.55 -20.95 9.62
C PHE A 94 1.08 -21.39 9.73
N ARG A 95 0.67 -21.93 10.89
CA ARG A 95 -0.73 -22.31 11.15
C ARG A 95 -1.66 -21.10 11.05
N ARG A 96 -1.28 -19.96 11.62
CA ARG A 96 -2.04 -18.70 11.53
C ARG A 96 -2.29 -18.32 10.06
N ALA A 97 -1.25 -18.32 9.23
CA ALA A 97 -1.36 -17.99 7.81
C ALA A 97 -2.35 -18.93 7.09
N HIS A 98 -2.30 -20.23 7.40
CA HIS A 98 -3.19 -21.22 6.80
C HIS A 98 -4.64 -21.07 7.28
N GLU A 99 -4.84 -20.86 8.58
CA GLU A 99 -6.17 -20.62 9.17
C GLU A 99 -6.82 -19.37 8.58
N GLU A 100 -6.05 -18.30 8.37
CA GLU A 100 -6.54 -17.06 7.77
C GLU A 100 -6.98 -17.28 6.31
N ASN A 101 -6.15 -17.97 5.51
CA ASN A 101 -6.54 -18.37 4.15
C ASN A 101 -7.77 -19.26 4.13
N GLN A 102 -7.91 -20.18 5.09
CA GLN A 102 -9.07 -21.05 5.20
C GLN A 102 -10.34 -20.26 5.53
N ARG A 103 -10.26 -19.28 6.46
CA ARG A 103 -11.37 -18.37 6.77
C ARG A 103 -11.80 -17.58 5.53
N PHE A 104 -10.85 -17.03 4.77
CA PHE A 104 -11.16 -16.35 3.51
C PHE A 104 -11.78 -17.29 2.48
N SER A 105 -11.25 -18.51 2.34
CA SER A 105 -11.80 -19.53 1.44
C SER A 105 -13.26 -19.86 1.79
N GLN A 106 -13.57 -20.00 3.08
CA GLN A 106 -14.94 -20.26 3.53
C GLN A 106 -15.89 -19.09 3.22
N LYS A 107 -15.43 -17.83 3.37
CA LYS A 107 -16.22 -16.65 3.01
C LYS A 107 -16.50 -16.62 1.50
N ILE A 108 -15.45 -16.76 0.67
CA ILE A 108 -15.55 -16.76 -0.80
C ILE A 108 -16.37 -17.94 -1.31
N ALA A 109 -16.33 -19.10 -0.65
CA ALA A 109 -17.10 -20.28 -1.01
C ALA A 109 -18.62 -20.04 -0.99
N ARG A 110 -19.10 -19.03 -0.24
CA ARG A 110 -20.52 -18.64 -0.16
C ARG A 110 -21.03 -17.96 -1.43
N LEU A 111 -20.14 -17.45 -2.28
CA LEU A 111 -20.55 -16.93 -3.59
C LEU A 111 -21.11 -18.06 -4.47
N PRO A 112 -22.05 -17.78 -5.38
CA PRO A 112 -22.63 -18.77 -6.29
C PRO A 112 -21.59 -19.54 -7.10
N ALA A 113 -21.93 -20.78 -7.48
CA ALA A 113 -21.13 -21.55 -8.42
C ALA A 113 -21.12 -20.87 -9.79
N GLY A 114 -19.94 -20.77 -10.43
CA GLY A 114 -19.79 -20.10 -11.73
C GLY A 114 -19.42 -18.61 -11.67
N SER A 115 -19.44 -17.99 -10.49
CA SER A 115 -18.92 -16.63 -10.30
C SER A 115 -17.43 -16.56 -10.66
N ALA A 116 -17.06 -15.70 -11.61
CA ALA A 116 -15.66 -15.53 -12.00
C ALA A 116 -14.81 -14.97 -10.84
N TRP A 117 -15.35 -14.04 -10.04
CA TRP A 117 -14.72 -13.57 -8.80
C TRP A 117 -14.42 -14.69 -7.82
N LYS A 118 -15.35 -15.63 -7.64
CA LYS A 118 -15.13 -16.82 -6.81
C LYS A 118 -13.98 -17.66 -7.37
N ASN A 119 -13.99 -17.93 -8.67
CA ASN A 119 -12.97 -18.78 -9.30
C ASN A 119 -11.57 -18.15 -9.21
N ASP A 120 -11.44 -16.87 -9.57
CA ASP A 120 -10.17 -16.13 -9.53
C ASP A 120 -9.59 -16.14 -8.11
N ARG A 121 -10.41 -15.81 -7.10
CA ARG A 121 -9.96 -15.73 -5.71
C ARG A 121 -9.68 -17.10 -5.09
N MET A 122 -10.47 -18.13 -5.42
CA MET A 122 -10.21 -19.49 -4.92
C MET A 122 -8.94 -20.09 -5.51
N GLU A 123 -8.61 -19.78 -6.76
CA GLU A 123 -7.35 -20.22 -7.38
C GLU A 123 -6.14 -19.61 -6.68
N GLN A 124 -6.19 -18.30 -6.38
CA GLN A 124 -5.16 -17.63 -5.60
C GLN A 124 -4.99 -18.25 -4.20
N LEU A 125 -6.10 -18.45 -3.47
CA LEU A 125 -6.07 -19.04 -2.13
C LEU A 125 -5.51 -20.47 -2.12
N ARG A 126 -5.78 -21.27 -3.15
CA ARG A 126 -5.21 -22.62 -3.30
C ARG A 126 -3.69 -22.61 -3.42
N ARG A 127 -3.12 -21.64 -4.15
CA ARG A 127 -1.66 -21.50 -4.27
C ARG A 127 -1.00 -21.21 -2.92
N TRP A 128 -1.67 -20.42 -2.08
CA TRP A 128 -1.16 -20.09 -0.74
C TRP A 128 -1.32 -21.23 0.28
N GLN A 129 -2.04 -22.29 -0.04
CA GLN A 129 -2.08 -23.49 0.80
C GLN A 129 -0.82 -24.35 0.65
N THR A 130 -0.01 -24.13 -0.39
CA THR A 130 1.18 -24.94 -0.69
C THR A 130 2.48 -24.28 -0.25
N ILE A 131 2.44 -23.35 0.73
CA ILE A 131 3.65 -22.70 1.25
C ILE A 131 4.57 -23.78 1.86
N PRO A 132 5.86 -23.83 1.47
CA PRO A 132 6.80 -24.81 2.01
C PRO A 132 7.14 -24.51 3.48
N ALA A 133 7.63 -25.53 4.19
CA ALA A 133 8.13 -25.35 5.54
C ALA A 133 9.34 -24.40 5.57
N LEU A 134 9.38 -23.54 6.59
CA LEU A 134 10.47 -22.59 6.80
C LEU A 134 11.74 -23.31 7.28
N THR A 135 12.85 -23.08 6.60
CA THR A 135 14.18 -23.51 7.04
C THR A 135 14.92 -22.36 7.71
N TYR A 136 15.52 -22.62 8.87
CA TYR A 136 16.29 -21.63 9.63
C TYR A 136 17.47 -22.29 10.34
N THR A 137 18.44 -21.46 10.76
CA THR A 137 19.62 -21.89 11.52
C THR A 137 19.71 -21.11 12.84
N THR A 138 20.15 -21.76 13.90
CA THR A 138 20.39 -21.11 15.21
C THR A 138 21.89 -20.90 15.44
N PHE A 139 22.26 -19.74 15.98
CA PHE A 139 23.63 -19.45 16.39
C PHE A 139 23.69 -19.00 17.85
N SER A 140 24.74 -19.44 18.56
CA SER A 140 25.10 -18.91 19.88
C SER A 140 25.98 -17.67 19.72
N LEU A 141 25.90 -16.73 20.67
CA LEU A 141 26.76 -15.56 20.70
C LEU A 141 28.17 -15.89 21.25
N GLU A 142 28.92 -16.69 20.49
CA GLU A 142 30.27 -17.19 20.83
C GLU A 142 31.37 -16.46 20.03
N ASP A 143 32.64 -16.73 20.34
CA ASP A 143 33.80 -16.05 19.73
C ASP A 143 33.95 -16.34 18.23
N ASP A 144 33.40 -17.45 17.74
CA ASP A 144 33.46 -17.89 16.34
C ASP A 144 32.19 -17.55 15.54
N LEU A 145 31.30 -16.71 16.08
CA LEU A 145 30.05 -16.34 15.41
C LEU A 145 30.26 -15.74 14.01
N LYS A 146 31.20 -14.81 13.88
CA LYS A 146 31.47 -14.09 12.63
C LYS A 146 31.86 -15.03 11.47
N PRO A 147 32.90 -15.88 11.58
CA PRO A 147 33.25 -16.79 10.49
C PRO A 147 32.15 -17.81 10.18
N ILE A 148 31.38 -18.26 11.17
CA ILE A 148 30.23 -19.14 10.95
C ILE A 148 29.13 -18.43 10.16
N MET A 149 28.81 -17.18 10.52
CA MET A 149 27.81 -16.39 9.80
C MET A 149 28.26 -16.05 8.37
N ASP A 150 29.50 -15.61 8.17
CA ASP A 150 30.07 -15.36 6.84
C ASP A 150 29.97 -16.63 5.96
N SER A 151 30.32 -17.79 6.52
CA SER A 151 30.19 -19.07 5.83
C SER A 151 28.74 -19.44 5.53
N PHE A 152 27.81 -19.23 6.48
CA PHE A 152 26.41 -19.58 6.28
C PHE A 152 25.75 -18.70 5.23
N PHE A 153 26.03 -17.39 5.21
CA PHE A 153 25.42 -16.47 4.25
C PHE A 153 26.08 -16.47 2.86
N ASN A 154 27.21 -17.16 2.68
CA ASN A 154 28.00 -17.28 1.43
C ASN A 154 28.60 -15.95 0.93
N GLU A 155 28.75 -14.96 1.80
CA GLU A 155 29.32 -13.64 1.51
C GLU A 155 30.07 -13.16 2.76
N VAL A 156 31.12 -12.34 2.61
CA VAL A 156 31.54 -11.45 3.72
C VAL A 156 30.29 -10.68 4.09
N VAL A 157 29.83 -10.74 5.34
CA VAL A 157 28.60 -10.08 5.81
C VAL A 157 28.49 -8.65 5.26
N GLN A 158 27.85 -8.52 4.10
CA GLN A 158 27.49 -7.24 3.49
C GLN A 158 26.13 -6.93 4.05
N LEU A 159 26.16 -6.19 5.16
CA LEU A 159 24.98 -5.57 5.70
C LEU A 159 24.54 -4.55 4.67
N ALA A 160 23.38 -4.75 4.06
CA ALA A 160 22.90 -3.86 3.01
C ALA A 160 22.75 -2.45 3.60
N VAL A 161 23.48 -1.50 3.03
CA VAL A 161 23.20 -0.06 3.19
C VAL A 161 22.08 0.24 2.22
N ASP A 162 21.16 1.10 2.64
CA ASP A 162 20.23 1.77 1.76
C ASP A 162 21.02 2.62 0.74
N ASP A 163 21.41 2.01 -0.38
CA ASP A 163 22.05 2.69 -1.52
C ASP A 163 20.97 3.26 -2.46
N SER A 164 19.84 3.73 -1.91
CA SER A 164 18.83 4.50 -2.66
C SER A 164 19.31 5.92 -3.00
N SER A 165 20.61 6.19 -2.94
CA SER A 165 21.22 7.52 -3.05
C SER A 165 21.13 8.17 -4.43
N ASP A 166 20.54 7.52 -5.44
CA ASP A 166 20.36 8.16 -6.75
C ASP A 166 19.06 8.98 -6.89
N ARG A 167 18.14 8.93 -5.92
CA ARG A 167 16.98 9.84 -5.88
C ARG A 167 16.66 10.30 -4.46
N SER A 168 16.95 11.57 -4.18
CA SER A 168 16.39 12.27 -3.01
C SER A 168 14.89 12.47 -3.22
N VAL A 169 14.09 11.49 -2.79
CA VAL A 169 12.63 11.60 -2.74
C VAL A 169 12.25 12.26 -1.40
N ALA A 170 11.12 12.97 -1.34
CA ALA A 170 10.65 13.58 -0.10
C ALA A 170 10.33 12.49 0.95
N ASN A 171 10.47 12.81 2.23
CA ASN A 171 10.05 11.89 3.31
C ASN A 171 8.59 12.06 3.72
N LYS A 172 7.87 13.02 3.12
CA LYS A 172 6.51 13.39 3.54
C LYS A 172 5.57 13.54 2.35
N PRO A 173 4.28 13.20 2.52
CA PRO A 173 3.26 13.44 1.51
C PRO A 173 3.05 14.95 1.27
N PRO A 174 2.45 15.33 0.13
CA PRO A 174 2.23 16.73 -0.22
C PRO A 174 1.17 17.37 0.70
N VAL A 175 1.59 18.38 1.47
CA VAL A 175 0.81 18.99 2.57
C VAL A 175 -0.49 19.68 2.14
N LEU A 176 -0.59 20.14 0.88
CA LEU A 176 -1.70 21.00 0.42
C LEU A 176 -2.64 20.35 -0.61
N HIS A 177 -2.38 19.11 -1.03
CA HIS A 177 -3.03 18.54 -2.21
C HIS A 177 -3.74 17.20 -1.97
N TRP A 178 -3.59 16.63 -0.78
CA TRP A 178 -4.23 15.38 -0.40
C TRP A 178 -4.51 15.33 1.10
N THR A 179 -5.67 14.76 1.45
CA THR A 179 -6.09 14.47 2.83
C THR A 179 -6.57 13.02 2.87
N PRO A 180 -6.47 12.29 4.00
CA PRO A 180 -6.96 10.91 4.07
C PRO A 180 -8.46 10.78 3.76
N VAL A 181 -9.26 11.75 4.22
CA VAL A 181 -10.71 11.83 3.99
C VAL A 181 -11.01 12.82 2.87
N PRO A 182 -11.88 12.47 1.89
CA PRO A 182 -12.31 13.43 0.87
C PRO A 182 -13.06 14.61 1.49
N LEU A 183 -12.92 15.78 0.88
CA LEU A 183 -13.75 16.94 1.21
C LEU A 183 -15.21 16.70 0.77
N ASP A 184 -16.15 17.50 1.27
CA ASP A 184 -17.60 17.35 1.00
C ASP A 184 -17.95 17.31 -0.50
N MET A 185 -17.18 18.02 -1.34
CA MET A 185 -17.37 18.09 -2.79
C MET A 185 -16.52 17.06 -3.56
N GLU A 186 -15.79 16.21 -2.86
CA GLU A 186 -14.92 15.21 -3.46
C GLU A 186 -15.53 13.81 -3.34
N VAL A 187 -15.40 13.03 -4.42
CA VAL A 187 -15.79 11.62 -4.43
C VAL A 187 -14.52 10.79 -4.52
N GLN A 188 -14.41 9.76 -3.67
CA GLN A 188 -13.25 8.88 -3.60
C GLN A 188 -13.63 7.41 -3.69
N VAL A 189 -12.92 6.69 -4.54
CA VAL A 189 -12.88 5.22 -4.53
C VAL A 189 -11.51 4.81 -4.00
N LEU A 190 -11.50 4.07 -2.89
CA LEU A 190 -10.29 3.56 -2.27
C LEU A 190 -10.28 2.03 -2.33
N LEU A 191 -9.19 1.46 -2.83
CA LEU A 191 -8.86 0.05 -2.69
C LEU A 191 -7.70 -0.11 -1.72
N ARG A 192 -7.82 -1.03 -0.77
CA ARG A 192 -6.76 -1.34 0.19
C ARG A 192 -6.27 -2.77 -0.04
N LEU A 193 -4.96 -2.94 -0.21
CA LEU A 193 -4.32 -4.25 -0.14
C LEU A 193 -3.85 -4.47 1.29
N GLN A 194 -4.30 -5.57 1.90
CA GLN A 194 -3.87 -5.99 3.22
C GLN A 194 -3.04 -7.26 3.11
N PHE A 195 -1.90 -7.30 3.81
CA PHE A 195 -0.94 -8.40 3.77
C PHE A 195 -0.87 -9.07 5.16
N PRO A 196 -1.52 -10.21 5.37
CA PRO A 196 -1.58 -10.90 6.67
C PRO A 196 -0.23 -11.24 7.29
N LEU A 197 0.78 -11.46 6.45
CA LEU A 197 2.14 -11.82 6.85
C LEU A 197 3.04 -10.59 6.91
N THR A 198 3.38 -10.06 5.73
CA THR A 198 4.14 -8.82 5.52
C THR A 198 3.83 -8.32 4.11
N GLY A 199 3.87 -7.00 3.92
CA GLY A 199 3.84 -6.41 2.59
C GLY A 199 5.16 -6.57 1.83
N PRO A 200 5.20 -6.11 0.56
CA PRO A 200 6.41 -6.09 -0.26
C PRO A 200 7.49 -5.18 0.35
N ASP A 201 8.75 -5.50 0.06
CA ASP A 201 9.90 -4.67 0.41
C ASP A 201 9.88 -3.29 -0.29
N GLN A 202 10.78 -2.39 0.13
CA GLN A 202 10.82 -1.02 -0.37
C GLN A 202 11.11 -0.97 -1.87
N SER A 203 12.07 -1.74 -2.36
CA SER A 203 12.42 -1.74 -3.78
C SER A 203 11.25 -2.18 -4.66
N THR A 204 10.56 -3.25 -4.27
CA THR A 204 9.39 -3.74 -5.01
C THR A 204 8.26 -2.71 -5.00
N PHE A 205 7.97 -2.05 -3.87
CA PHE A 205 6.96 -0.98 -3.82
C PHE A 205 7.31 0.24 -4.68
N VAL A 206 8.58 0.64 -4.70
CA VAL A 206 9.04 1.73 -5.57
C VAL A 206 8.85 1.39 -7.05
N GLU A 207 9.09 0.13 -7.46
CA GLU A 207 8.81 -0.33 -8.82
C GLU A 207 7.30 -0.28 -9.14
N MET A 208 6.44 -0.69 -8.19
CA MET A 208 4.99 -0.57 -8.33
C MET A 208 4.56 0.88 -8.56
N CYS A 209 5.04 1.83 -7.74
CA CYS A 209 4.72 3.26 -7.92
C CYS A 209 5.22 3.78 -9.28
N ARG A 210 6.41 3.34 -9.71
CA ARG A 210 7.02 3.76 -10.97
C ARG A 210 6.25 3.27 -12.19
N SER A 211 5.73 2.05 -12.17
CA SER A 211 4.98 1.47 -13.30
C SER A 211 3.63 2.16 -13.53
N ILE A 212 3.11 2.90 -12.55
CA ILE A 212 1.85 3.67 -12.66
C ILE A 212 2.07 5.05 -13.29
N LYS A 213 3.26 5.65 -13.15
CA LYS A 213 3.56 7.00 -13.67
C LYS A 213 3.18 7.25 -15.13
N PRO A 214 3.44 6.35 -16.08
CA PRO A 214 3.18 6.60 -17.50
C PRO A 214 1.71 6.86 -17.85
N TYR A 215 0.78 6.59 -16.93
CA TYR A 215 -0.66 6.77 -17.14
C TYR A 215 -1.18 8.14 -16.70
N MET A 216 -0.33 9.00 -16.13
CA MET A 216 -0.73 10.28 -15.54
C MET A 216 0.15 11.44 -15.99
N ASN A 217 -0.38 12.67 -15.97
CA ASN A 217 0.32 13.85 -16.50
C ASN A 217 1.46 14.31 -15.57
N THR A 218 1.24 14.27 -14.25
CA THR A 218 2.25 14.67 -13.26
C THR A 218 2.28 13.70 -12.09
N SER A 219 3.41 13.69 -11.38
CA SER A 219 3.62 12.85 -10.19
C SER A 219 4.42 13.60 -9.13
N TYR A 220 4.13 13.32 -7.86
CA TYR A 220 4.89 13.71 -6.68
C TYR A 220 5.13 12.47 -5.84
N GLU A 221 6.38 12.16 -5.53
CA GLU A 221 6.77 10.96 -4.79
C GLU A 221 7.30 11.31 -3.40
N TRP A 222 7.07 10.40 -2.45
CA TRP A 222 7.73 10.33 -1.15
C TRP A 222 8.12 8.88 -0.84
N THR A 223 8.85 8.67 0.27
CA THR A 223 9.35 7.35 0.69
C THR A 223 8.26 6.27 0.68
N ASP A 224 7.07 6.61 1.16
CA ASP A 224 5.96 5.67 1.35
C ASP A 224 4.83 5.86 0.34
N GLY A 225 5.01 6.63 -0.74
CA GLY A 225 3.92 6.78 -1.71
C GLY A 225 4.15 7.73 -2.88
N ILE A 226 3.10 7.85 -3.67
CA ILE A 226 3.05 8.68 -4.86
C ILE A 226 1.66 9.30 -5.03
N LEU A 227 1.63 10.59 -5.34
CA LEU A 227 0.45 11.32 -5.79
C LEU A 227 0.60 11.60 -7.27
N LEU A 228 -0.36 11.13 -8.07
CA LEU A 228 -0.42 11.29 -9.51
C LEU A 228 -1.63 12.14 -9.87
N THR A 229 -1.48 13.09 -10.80
CA THR A 229 -2.59 13.96 -11.20
C THR A 229 -2.75 14.07 -12.70
N THR A 230 -4.01 14.02 -13.15
CA THR A 230 -4.46 14.23 -14.52
C THR A 230 -5.86 14.82 -14.44
N GLU A 231 -6.06 16.08 -14.81
CA GLU A 231 -7.38 16.72 -14.71
C GLU A 231 -8.48 15.87 -15.39
N PRO A 232 -9.60 15.57 -14.68
CA PRO A 232 -9.98 16.02 -13.33
C PRO A 232 -9.62 15.04 -12.18
N ALA A 233 -8.97 13.91 -12.46
CA ALA A 233 -8.68 12.86 -11.50
C ALA A 233 -7.33 13.02 -10.78
N ARG A 234 -7.30 12.59 -9.51
CA ARG A 234 -6.09 12.44 -8.71
C ARG A 234 -6.03 10.99 -8.22
N LEU A 235 -4.86 10.37 -8.31
CA LEU A 235 -4.62 9.02 -7.83
C LEU A 235 -3.50 9.08 -6.80
N HIS A 236 -3.76 8.49 -5.64
CA HIS A 236 -2.84 8.41 -4.53
C HIS A 236 -2.56 6.95 -4.23
N VAL A 237 -1.29 6.58 -4.18
CA VAL A 237 -0.84 5.25 -3.75
C VAL A 237 0.10 5.41 -2.58
N GLU A 238 -0.23 4.81 -1.45
CA GLU A 238 0.54 4.95 -0.21
C GLU A 238 0.66 3.62 0.52
N ARG A 239 1.84 3.34 1.06
CA ARG A 239 2.04 2.32 2.08
C ARG A 239 1.71 2.94 3.43
N THR A 240 0.54 2.62 3.97
CA THR A 240 0.09 3.13 5.28
C THR A 240 0.71 2.36 6.45
N SER A 241 1.13 1.11 6.22
CA SER A 241 1.84 0.29 7.20
C SER A 241 2.69 -0.79 6.53
N GLN A 242 3.46 -1.55 7.31
CA GLN A 242 4.24 -2.69 6.79
C GLN A 242 3.37 -3.77 6.12
N SER A 243 2.07 -3.78 6.40
CA SER A 243 1.10 -4.76 5.93
C SER A 243 -0.05 -4.16 5.12
N GLU A 244 0.03 -2.89 4.73
CA GLU A 244 -1.07 -2.21 4.04
C GLU A 244 -0.59 -1.26 2.95
N ILE A 245 -1.22 -1.34 1.78
CA ILE A 245 -1.07 -0.40 0.68
C ILE A 245 -2.45 0.10 0.28
N GLU A 246 -2.64 1.41 0.21
CA GLU A 246 -3.88 2.04 -0.22
C GLU A 246 -3.73 2.66 -1.61
N LEU A 247 -4.75 2.48 -2.45
CA LEU A 247 -4.93 3.13 -3.73
C LEU A 247 -6.22 3.94 -3.66
N ALA A 248 -6.10 5.26 -3.65
CA ALA A 248 -7.25 6.14 -3.59
C ALA A 248 -7.30 7.02 -4.83
N ALA A 249 -8.37 6.91 -5.61
CA ALA A 249 -8.65 7.81 -6.70
C ALA A 249 -9.74 8.80 -6.29
N ARG A 250 -9.57 10.07 -6.64
CA ARG A 250 -10.45 11.16 -6.22
C ARG A 250 -10.72 12.13 -7.37
N VAL A 251 -11.93 12.69 -7.36
CA VAL A 251 -12.34 13.78 -8.24
C VAL A 251 -13.15 14.82 -7.45
N CYS A 252 -12.97 16.09 -7.78
CA CYS A 252 -13.76 17.19 -7.24
C CYS A 252 -14.98 17.42 -8.15
N VAL A 253 -16.20 17.25 -7.62
CA VAL A 253 -17.44 17.34 -8.41
C VAL A 253 -17.65 18.75 -8.98
N ASP A 254 -17.21 19.79 -8.27
CA ASP A 254 -17.30 21.19 -8.73
C ASP A 254 -16.38 21.50 -9.92
N GLU A 255 -15.38 20.65 -10.17
CA GLU A 255 -14.46 20.79 -11.32
C GLU A 255 -14.95 20.00 -12.55
N LEU A 256 -16.09 19.32 -12.44
CA LEU A 256 -16.65 18.48 -13.50
C LEU A 256 -17.63 19.24 -14.39
N GLU A 257 -17.65 18.87 -15.66
CA GLU A 257 -18.72 19.26 -16.58
C GLU A 257 -20.06 18.61 -16.16
N GLU A 258 -21.20 19.21 -16.53
CA GLU A 258 -22.54 18.74 -16.10
C GLU A 258 -22.77 17.25 -16.35
N GLU A 259 -22.35 16.72 -17.51
CA GLU A 259 -22.48 15.30 -17.86
C GLU A 259 -21.64 14.38 -16.96
N GLN A 260 -20.47 14.87 -16.52
CA GLN A 260 -19.54 14.13 -15.68
C GLN A 260 -19.98 14.14 -14.20
N ALA A 261 -20.59 15.23 -13.75
CA ALA A 261 -21.09 15.39 -12.39
C ALA A 261 -22.22 14.41 -12.04
N VAL A 262 -22.91 13.84 -13.04
CA VAL A 262 -23.97 12.82 -12.83
C VAL A 262 -23.39 11.52 -12.28
N ALA A 263 -22.18 11.14 -12.70
CA ALA A 263 -21.55 9.86 -12.35
C ALA A 263 -20.03 10.03 -12.16
N PRO A 264 -19.57 10.77 -11.14
CA PRO A 264 -18.16 11.13 -10.97
C PRO A 264 -17.25 9.91 -10.78
N THR A 265 -17.73 8.85 -10.14
CA THR A 265 -16.98 7.58 -9.95
C THR A 265 -16.63 6.88 -11.24
N LYS A 266 -17.38 7.10 -12.33
CA LYS A 266 -17.07 6.57 -13.67
C LYS A 266 -15.69 6.99 -14.15
N LEU A 267 -15.28 8.22 -13.81
CA LEU A 267 -13.99 8.78 -14.18
C LEU A 267 -12.83 8.15 -13.39
N LEU A 268 -13.10 7.58 -12.21
CA LEU A 268 -12.09 7.07 -11.29
C LEU A 268 -11.67 5.63 -11.62
N TRP A 269 -12.62 4.78 -11.99
CA TRP A 269 -12.39 3.35 -12.21
C TRP A 269 -11.24 3.01 -13.17
N PRO A 270 -11.06 3.69 -14.32
CA PRO A 270 -9.92 3.42 -15.19
C PRO A 270 -8.56 3.66 -14.53
N TYR A 271 -8.44 4.70 -13.68
CA TYR A 271 -7.20 5.00 -12.96
C TYR A 271 -6.96 4.04 -11.79
N VAL A 272 -8.02 3.66 -11.06
CA VAL A 272 -7.94 2.64 -10.01
C VAL A 272 -7.53 1.29 -10.61
N ALA A 273 -8.15 0.90 -11.72
CA ALA A 273 -7.89 -0.35 -12.41
C ALA A 273 -6.44 -0.46 -12.90
N VAL A 274 -5.92 0.59 -13.55
CA VAL A 274 -4.54 0.55 -14.04
C VAL A 274 -3.54 0.54 -12.88
N ALA A 275 -3.82 1.25 -11.79
CA ALA A 275 -2.97 1.25 -10.62
C ALA A 275 -2.94 -0.13 -9.95
N LEU A 276 -4.12 -0.72 -9.74
CA LEU A 276 -4.27 -2.08 -9.23
C LEU A 276 -3.56 -3.09 -10.13
N LYS A 277 -3.78 -3.03 -11.45
CA LYS A 277 -3.13 -3.93 -12.42
C LYS A 277 -1.62 -3.91 -12.30
N ASN A 278 -1.02 -2.73 -12.26
CA ASN A 278 0.44 -2.59 -12.14
C ASN A 278 0.95 -3.15 -10.80
N ILE A 279 0.25 -2.89 -9.70
CA ILE A 279 0.60 -3.47 -8.39
C ILE A 279 0.49 -4.99 -8.42
N LEU A 280 -0.63 -5.54 -8.90
CA LEU A 280 -0.85 -6.98 -8.94
C LEU A 280 0.17 -7.70 -9.83
N ASN A 281 0.58 -7.11 -10.95
CA ASN A 281 1.62 -7.68 -11.81
C ASN A 281 2.94 -7.90 -11.05
N HIS A 282 3.33 -6.96 -10.18
CA HIS A 282 4.52 -7.13 -9.34
C HIS A 282 4.29 -8.13 -8.21
N LEU A 283 3.10 -8.13 -7.60
CA LEU A 283 2.77 -9.12 -6.55
C LEU A 283 2.73 -10.55 -7.09
N ASP A 284 2.32 -10.76 -8.34
CA ASP A 284 2.27 -12.07 -8.98
C ASP A 284 3.69 -12.67 -9.20
N GLU A 285 4.75 -11.86 -9.11
CA GLU A 285 6.15 -12.33 -9.07
C GLU A 285 6.53 -12.98 -7.72
N HIS A 286 5.66 -12.85 -6.71
CA HIS A 286 5.82 -13.40 -5.36
C HIS A 286 4.74 -14.45 -5.07
N GLN A 287 5.09 -15.72 -5.29
CA GLN A 287 4.12 -16.82 -5.24
C GLN A 287 3.38 -16.94 -3.89
N PHE A 288 4.06 -16.65 -2.79
CA PHE A 288 3.55 -16.87 -1.44
C PHE A 288 3.23 -15.58 -0.68
N LEU A 289 3.34 -14.43 -1.33
CA LEU A 289 2.94 -13.15 -0.76
C LEU A 289 1.41 -13.08 -0.70
N GLN A 290 0.87 -13.35 0.48
CA GLN A 290 -0.57 -13.39 0.73
C GLN A 290 -1.14 -11.98 0.83
N TYR A 291 -2.27 -11.73 0.17
CA TYR A 291 -2.99 -10.46 0.28
C TYR A 291 -4.52 -10.60 0.14
N SER A 292 -5.26 -9.63 0.67
CA SER A 292 -6.67 -9.38 0.32
C SER A 292 -6.78 -8.01 -0.35
N ILE A 293 -7.81 -7.83 -1.18
CA ILE A 293 -8.15 -6.54 -1.76
C ILE A 293 -9.50 -6.14 -1.19
N GLU A 294 -9.52 -4.96 -0.58
CA GLU A 294 -10.71 -4.38 0.01
C GLU A 294 -11.15 -3.15 -0.79
N ILE A 295 -12.45 -2.89 -0.83
CA ILE A 295 -13.03 -1.66 -1.37
C ILE A 295 -13.64 -0.84 -0.24
N ILE A 296 -13.32 0.45 -0.21
CA ILE A 296 -13.82 1.41 0.77
C ILE A 296 -14.42 2.60 0.01
N PRO A 297 -15.75 2.66 -0.18
CA PRO A 297 -16.41 3.81 -0.78
C PRO A 297 -16.40 4.99 0.21
N TYR A 298 -15.76 6.09 -0.18
CA TYR A 298 -15.63 7.31 0.62
C TYR A 298 -16.29 8.49 -0.09
N GLY A 299 -17.15 9.22 0.61
CA GLY A 299 -17.84 10.41 0.08
C GLY A 299 -19.36 10.26 0.16
N THR A 300 -20.06 11.10 -0.61
CA THR A 300 -21.54 11.26 -0.62
C THR A 300 -22.28 9.94 -0.42
N SER A 301 -23.32 9.96 0.44
CA SER A 301 -24.14 8.83 0.91
C SER A 301 -24.20 7.61 -0.03
N PHE A 302 -23.17 6.78 0.01
CA PHE A 302 -23.12 5.48 -0.68
C PHE A 302 -23.99 4.45 0.03
N PHE A 303 -24.56 4.82 1.17
CA PHE A 303 -25.33 3.94 2.01
C PHE A 303 -26.73 4.51 2.24
N ASP A 304 -27.72 3.63 2.15
CA ASP A 304 -29.11 3.90 2.51
C ASP A 304 -29.60 2.84 3.51
N PRO A 305 -29.86 3.22 4.78
CA PRO A 305 -29.72 4.57 5.36
C PRO A 305 -28.26 5.06 5.44
N PRO A 306 -28.02 6.39 5.57
CA PRO A 306 -26.67 6.95 5.64
C PRO A 306 -25.82 6.30 6.73
N HIS A 307 -24.57 5.99 6.39
CA HIS A 307 -23.62 5.32 7.26
C HIS A 307 -22.20 5.82 6.96
N PRO A 308 -21.27 5.83 7.94
CA PRO A 308 -19.84 6.07 7.67
C PRO A 308 -19.26 5.09 6.64
N ALA A 309 -18.10 5.43 6.08
CA ALA A 309 -17.37 4.55 5.17
C ALA A 309 -17.18 3.15 5.80
N ARG A 310 -17.27 2.12 4.95
CA ARG A 310 -17.21 0.72 5.38
C ARG A 310 -16.29 -0.06 4.47
N VAL A 311 -15.56 -1.00 5.05
CA VAL A 311 -14.62 -1.87 4.35
C VAL A 311 -15.33 -3.13 3.89
N PHE A 312 -15.16 -3.49 2.62
CA PHE A 312 -15.68 -4.73 2.05
C PHE A 312 -14.57 -5.49 1.33
N ASP A 313 -14.55 -6.82 1.45
CA ASP A 313 -13.72 -7.66 0.56
C ASP A 313 -14.19 -7.46 -0.89
N LEU A 314 -13.28 -7.11 -1.79
CA LEU A 314 -13.61 -6.74 -3.17
C LEU A 314 -14.27 -7.88 -3.93
N ALA A 315 -13.79 -9.13 -3.74
CA ALA A 315 -14.32 -10.28 -4.46
C ALA A 315 -15.73 -10.65 -3.98
N LEU A 316 -15.97 -10.59 -2.67
CA LEU A 316 -17.32 -10.76 -2.11
C LEU A 316 -18.25 -9.64 -2.57
N PHE A 317 -17.80 -8.39 -2.50
CA PHE A 317 -18.59 -7.23 -2.89
C PHE A 317 -19.02 -7.31 -4.36
N MET A 318 -18.06 -7.49 -5.27
CA MET A 318 -18.33 -7.53 -6.70
C MET A 318 -19.09 -8.79 -7.09
N GLY A 319 -18.74 -9.95 -6.53
CA GLY A 319 -19.47 -11.20 -6.76
C GLY A 319 -20.94 -11.11 -6.35
N THR A 320 -21.23 -10.49 -5.20
CA THR A 320 -22.60 -10.26 -4.70
C THR A 320 -23.33 -9.25 -5.58
N ALA A 321 -22.68 -8.15 -5.95
CA ALA A 321 -23.26 -7.12 -6.82
C ALA A 321 -23.62 -7.68 -8.21
N CYS A 322 -22.76 -8.50 -8.81
CA CYS A 322 -23.01 -9.13 -10.11
C CYS A 322 -24.19 -10.10 -10.07
N GLU A 323 -24.29 -10.92 -9.03
CA GLU A 323 -25.34 -11.93 -8.93
C GLU A 323 -26.71 -11.30 -8.61
N TYR A 324 -26.76 -10.46 -7.59
CA TYR A 324 -28.02 -10.02 -6.99
C TYR A 324 -28.42 -8.60 -7.37
N GLY A 325 -27.54 -7.83 -8.02
CA GLY A 325 -27.78 -6.42 -8.35
C GLY A 325 -27.89 -5.51 -7.12
N LYS A 326 -27.51 -6.01 -5.93
CA LYS A 326 -27.53 -5.27 -4.66
C LYS A 326 -26.42 -5.77 -3.74
N VAL A 327 -25.95 -4.89 -2.86
CA VAL A 327 -25.07 -5.24 -1.74
C VAL A 327 -25.64 -4.56 -0.51
N ALA A 328 -25.78 -5.31 0.58
CA ALA A 328 -26.26 -4.79 1.85
C ALA A 328 -25.49 -5.42 3.01
N PHE A 329 -25.40 -4.70 4.12
CA PHE A 329 -24.80 -5.20 5.36
C PHE A 329 -25.67 -4.81 6.55
N ARG A 330 -25.51 -5.55 7.64
CA ARG A 330 -26.17 -5.24 8.92
C ARG A 330 -25.19 -4.55 9.85
N ASP A 331 -25.63 -3.47 10.48
CA ASP A 331 -24.95 -2.81 11.60
C ASP A 331 -25.99 -2.39 12.64
N HIS A 332 -25.76 -2.69 13.92
CA HIS A 332 -26.70 -2.39 15.02
C HIS A 332 -28.18 -2.72 14.70
N ASP A 333 -28.45 -3.92 14.18
CA ASP A 333 -29.77 -4.42 13.72
C ASP A 333 -30.42 -3.63 12.56
N GLN A 334 -29.74 -2.63 12.00
CA GLN A 334 -30.17 -1.90 10.81
C GLN A 334 -29.50 -2.46 9.56
N ILE A 335 -30.26 -2.59 8.48
CA ILE A 335 -29.73 -2.99 7.18
C ILE A 335 -29.41 -1.73 6.38
N HIS A 336 -28.17 -1.62 5.93
CA HIS A 336 -27.68 -0.56 5.05
C HIS A 336 -27.43 -1.14 3.66
N ASN A 337 -28.04 -0.53 2.65
CA ASN A 337 -27.82 -0.88 1.25
C ASN A 337 -26.75 0.01 0.66
N VAL A 338 -25.87 -0.57 -0.16
CA VAL A 338 -24.88 0.19 -0.93
C VAL A 338 -25.51 0.67 -2.22
N ASP A 339 -25.40 1.97 -2.51
CA ASP A 339 -25.84 2.59 -3.75
C ASP A 339 -24.87 2.23 -4.89
N LEU A 340 -25.12 1.07 -5.50
CA LEU A 340 -24.31 0.55 -6.60
C LEU A 340 -24.33 1.47 -7.83
N LYS A 341 -25.39 2.26 -8.06
CA LYS A 341 -25.44 3.17 -9.22
C LYS A 341 -24.47 4.34 -9.05
N LYS A 342 -24.30 4.83 -7.81
CA LYS A 342 -23.30 5.85 -7.51
C LYS A 342 -21.88 5.28 -7.53
N LEU A 343 -21.66 4.07 -7.03
CA LEU A 343 -20.31 3.49 -6.95
C LEU A 343 -19.85 2.88 -8.28
N LEU A 344 -20.75 2.20 -8.98
CA LEU A 344 -20.53 1.40 -10.20
C LEU A 344 -21.54 1.82 -11.27
N PRO A 345 -21.42 3.04 -11.84
CA PRO A 345 -22.43 3.61 -12.73
C PRO A 345 -22.64 2.81 -14.03
N ASP A 346 -21.63 2.10 -14.51
CA ASP A 346 -21.72 1.21 -15.68
C ASP A 346 -22.08 -0.25 -15.32
N GLY A 347 -22.43 -0.49 -14.06
CA GLY A 347 -22.69 -1.82 -13.49
C GLY A 347 -21.44 -2.47 -12.87
N PRO A 348 -21.63 -3.58 -12.13
CA PRO A 348 -20.53 -4.28 -11.48
C PRO A 348 -19.64 -5.03 -12.48
N PHE A 349 -18.34 -5.10 -12.16
CA PHE A 349 -17.39 -5.86 -12.98
C PHE A 349 -17.57 -7.35 -12.75
N ASN A 350 -17.75 -8.14 -13.82
CA ASN A 350 -17.96 -9.59 -13.72
C ASN A 350 -16.78 -10.41 -13.17
N SER A 351 -15.54 -9.90 -13.24
CA SER A 351 -14.33 -10.57 -12.77
C SER A 351 -13.24 -9.55 -12.42
N LEU A 352 -12.18 -10.01 -11.73
CA LEU A 352 -11.00 -9.18 -11.51
C LEU A 352 -10.35 -8.82 -12.85
N SER A 353 -10.23 -9.78 -13.77
CA SER A 353 -9.68 -9.54 -15.10
C SER A 353 -10.45 -8.49 -15.91
N HIS A 354 -11.78 -8.41 -15.77
CA HIS A 354 -12.59 -7.37 -16.39
C HIS A 354 -12.28 -6.00 -15.78
N LEU A 355 -12.21 -5.88 -14.45
CA LEU A 355 -11.78 -4.63 -13.79
C LEU A 355 -10.39 -4.19 -14.28
N LEU A 356 -9.42 -5.10 -14.32
CA LEU A 356 -8.04 -4.81 -14.75
C LEU A 356 -7.89 -4.55 -16.26
N SER A 357 -8.96 -4.75 -17.04
CA SER A 357 -8.97 -4.46 -18.48
C SER A 357 -9.26 -3.00 -18.80
N LEU A 358 -9.74 -2.22 -17.82
CA LEU A 358 -9.99 -0.79 -18.01
C LEU A 358 -8.67 -0.03 -18.23
N GLU A 359 -8.69 0.91 -19.17
CA GLU A 359 -7.56 1.79 -19.44
C GLU A 359 -7.99 3.26 -19.30
N PRO A 360 -7.20 4.09 -18.59
CA PRO A 360 -7.47 5.52 -18.53
C PRO A 360 -7.25 6.17 -19.89
N PRO A 361 -7.86 7.34 -20.14
CA PRO A 361 -7.52 8.17 -21.29
C PRO A 361 -6.01 8.41 -21.35
N ARG A 362 -5.44 8.41 -22.57
CA ARG A 362 -4.01 8.68 -22.73
C ARG A 362 -3.67 10.04 -22.11
N PRO A 363 -2.62 10.12 -21.27
CA PRO A 363 -2.22 11.40 -20.68
C PRO A 363 -1.91 12.40 -21.79
N LYS A 364 -2.33 13.65 -21.57
CA LYS A 364 -1.99 14.74 -22.48
C LYS A 364 -0.50 14.98 -22.27
N ARG A 365 0.33 14.56 -23.24
CA ARG A 365 1.77 14.86 -23.21
C ARG A 365 1.92 16.34 -22.88
N PRO A 366 2.77 16.73 -21.90
CA PRO A 366 3.08 18.12 -21.73
C PRO A 366 3.59 18.62 -23.08
N GLN A 367 2.84 19.54 -23.70
CA GLN A 367 3.43 20.37 -24.73
C GLN A 367 4.62 21.00 -24.04
N GLN A 368 5.84 20.71 -24.53
CA GLN A 368 7.00 21.47 -24.10
C GLN A 368 6.58 22.94 -24.17
N PRO A 369 6.75 23.74 -23.10
CA PRO A 369 6.60 25.17 -23.27
C PRO A 369 7.58 25.51 -24.40
N ASN A 370 7.08 26.11 -25.48
CA ASN A 370 7.92 26.61 -26.55
C ASN A 370 9.04 27.42 -25.87
N CYS A 371 10.23 26.85 -25.76
CA CYS A 371 11.44 27.61 -25.51
C CYS A 371 11.52 28.55 -26.69
N LEU A 372 11.12 29.81 -26.48
CA LEU A 372 11.43 30.89 -27.39
C LEU A 372 12.95 30.86 -27.55
N SER A 373 13.40 30.28 -28.65
CA SER A 373 14.79 30.29 -29.06
C SER A 373 15.16 31.74 -29.32
N GLU A 374 15.84 32.36 -28.36
CA GLU A 374 16.59 33.59 -28.58
C GLU A 374 17.71 33.30 -29.58
N SER A 375 17.50 33.67 -30.84
CA SER A 375 18.61 33.99 -31.75
C SER A 375 18.15 34.76 -32.99
N ALA A 376 18.80 35.91 -33.19
CA ALA A 376 19.07 36.65 -34.45
C ALA A 376 18.11 37.78 -34.93
N VAL A 377 18.23 38.95 -34.29
CA VAL A 377 18.79 40.23 -34.82
C VAL A 377 18.26 40.88 -36.13
N SER A 378 17.76 42.12 -35.95
CA SER A 378 17.81 43.36 -36.77
C SER A 378 16.94 43.57 -38.02
N LYS A 379 16.12 44.65 -38.01
CA LYS A 379 16.48 46.00 -38.53
C LYS A 379 15.36 47.05 -38.34
N ASN A 380 15.79 48.23 -37.90
CA ASN A 380 15.31 49.61 -38.14
C ASN A 380 13.90 50.09 -37.71
N GLY A 381 13.90 51.12 -36.86
CA GLY A 381 13.37 52.45 -37.24
C GLY A 381 11.97 52.85 -36.75
N ASP A 382 11.95 53.85 -35.87
CA ASP A 382 10.92 54.88 -35.64
C ASP A 382 9.63 54.60 -34.81
N ILE A 383 9.73 55.03 -33.54
CA ILE A 383 8.91 56.04 -32.83
C ILE A 383 7.35 55.99 -32.91
N ARG A 384 6.80 55.75 -31.71
CA ARG A 384 5.59 56.28 -31.02
C ARG A 384 4.29 55.46 -30.95
N PRO A 385 3.57 55.61 -29.82
CA PRO A 385 2.57 54.65 -29.35
C PRO A 385 1.19 55.00 -29.88
N ASN A 386 0.38 53.98 -30.21
CA ASN A 386 -1.06 54.15 -30.22
C ASN A 386 -1.77 52.87 -29.78
N THR A 387 -2.48 53.05 -28.68
CA THR A 387 -3.65 52.33 -28.18
C THR A 387 -4.34 51.40 -29.17
N GLY A 388 -4.32 50.11 -28.84
CA GLY A 388 -5.15 49.08 -29.46
C GLY A 388 -5.22 47.88 -28.54
N LEU A 389 -6.06 47.96 -27.51
CA LEU A 389 -6.48 46.81 -26.72
C LEU A 389 -7.18 45.81 -27.65
N SER A 390 -6.42 44.87 -28.23
CA SER A 390 -6.99 43.62 -28.72
C SER A 390 -6.91 42.61 -27.58
N VAL A 391 -8.06 42.43 -26.94
CA VAL A 391 -8.26 41.41 -25.91
C VAL A 391 -8.31 40.07 -26.65
N SER A 392 -7.19 39.35 -26.66
CA SER A 392 -7.26 37.90 -26.80
C SER A 392 -7.92 37.37 -25.53
N HIS A 393 -8.97 36.57 -25.68
CA HIS A 393 -9.62 35.87 -24.58
C HIS A 393 -8.67 34.83 -23.98
N ASN A 394 -7.68 35.28 -23.23
CA ASN A 394 -7.04 34.47 -22.21
C ASN A 394 -8.08 34.26 -21.12
N ARG A 395 -8.68 33.06 -21.07
CA ARG A 395 -9.31 32.57 -19.85
C ARG A 395 -8.20 32.50 -18.79
N GLY A 396 -8.07 33.59 -18.03
CA GLY A 396 -7.17 33.66 -16.90
C GLY A 396 -7.48 32.52 -15.93
N ARG A 397 -6.43 31.80 -15.54
CA ARG A 397 -6.47 30.81 -14.48
C ARG A 397 -6.97 31.52 -13.21
N ARG A 398 -8.18 31.19 -12.75
CA ARG A 398 -8.66 31.64 -11.44
C ARG A 398 -7.76 31.00 -10.38
N VAL A 399 -6.80 31.77 -9.88
CA VAL A 399 -6.14 31.46 -8.61
C VAL A 399 -7.14 31.76 -7.50
N SER A 400 -7.83 30.71 -7.05
CA SER A 400 -8.53 30.75 -5.78
C SER A 400 -7.46 30.74 -4.68
N PHE A 401 -7.31 31.87 -3.97
CA PHE A 401 -6.76 31.81 -2.63
C PHE A 401 -7.82 31.13 -1.78
N GLY A 402 -7.63 29.83 -1.53
CA GLY A 402 -8.48 29.07 -0.62
C GLY A 402 -8.69 29.87 0.66
N SER A 403 -9.94 29.97 1.10
CA SER A 403 -10.31 30.72 2.29
C SER A 403 -9.57 30.11 3.49
N ILE A 404 -8.67 30.87 4.12
CA ILE A 404 -8.11 30.50 5.41
C ILE A 404 -9.24 30.59 6.43
N LYS A 405 -9.87 29.46 6.74
CA LYS A 405 -10.84 29.38 7.83
C LYS A 405 -10.04 29.22 9.12
N LEU A 406 -10.06 30.26 9.96
CA LEU A 406 -9.58 30.18 11.34
C LEU A 406 -10.35 29.06 12.04
N MET A 407 -9.63 28.02 12.48
CA MET A 407 -10.15 27.01 13.39
C MET A 407 -10.64 27.73 14.65
N THR A 408 -11.95 27.81 14.85
CA THR A 408 -12.49 28.24 16.15
C THR A 408 -12.06 27.21 17.19
N GLU A 409 -11.32 27.67 18.21
CA GLU A 409 -10.96 26.88 19.38
C GLU A 409 -12.21 26.24 19.98
N SER A 410 -12.39 24.94 19.72
CA SER A 410 -13.26 24.09 20.51
C SER A 410 -12.36 23.38 21.51
N ASN A 411 -12.58 23.67 22.80
CA ASN A 411 -11.87 23.08 23.95
C ASN A 411 -12.26 21.61 24.19
N GLU A 412 -12.33 20.80 23.14
CA GLU A 412 -12.47 19.36 23.28
C GLU A 412 -11.13 18.68 23.04
N PRO A 413 -10.73 17.73 23.90
CA PRO A 413 -9.45 17.06 23.78
C PRO A 413 -9.42 16.31 22.43
N VAL A 414 -8.44 16.67 21.60
CA VAL A 414 -8.14 16.01 20.33
C VAL A 414 -7.92 14.52 20.60
N LYS A 415 -8.94 13.71 20.31
CA LYS A 415 -8.83 12.25 20.36
C LYS A 415 -8.00 11.82 19.16
N GLY A 416 -6.83 11.24 19.43
CA GLY A 416 -5.86 10.84 18.43
C GLY A 416 -6.36 9.73 17.50
N VAL A 417 -5.64 9.57 16.39
CA VAL A 417 -5.79 8.55 15.34
C VAL A 417 -5.96 7.13 15.92
N ASP A 418 -5.32 6.85 17.05
CA ASP A 418 -5.35 5.55 17.71
C ASP A 418 -6.75 5.15 18.22
N GLN A 419 -7.56 6.09 18.71
CA GLN A 419 -8.91 5.78 19.19
C GLN A 419 -9.88 5.48 18.04
N TYR A 420 -9.69 6.13 16.89
CA TYR A 420 -10.48 5.90 15.67
C TYR A 420 -10.15 4.55 15.03
N VAL A 421 -8.86 4.16 15.03
CA VAL A 421 -8.41 2.85 14.55
C VAL A 421 -8.93 1.73 15.47
N ASP A 422 -8.89 1.91 16.79
CA ASP A 422 -9.44 0.95 17.75
C ASP A 422 -10.98 0.79 17.64
N ASP A 423 -11.71 1.88 17.36
CA ASP A 423 -13.17 1.83 17.17
C ASP A 423 -13.56 1.22 15.80
N MET A 424 -12.75 1.42 14.76
CA MET A 424 -12.95 0.83 13.43
C MET A 424 -12.59 -0.67 13.39
N LEU A 425 -11.53 -1.10 14.09
CA LEU A 425 -11.13 -2.51 14.20
C LEU A 425 -12.14 -3.36 14.99
N LYS A 426 -12.83 -2.76 15.96
CA LYS A 426 -13.89 -3.43 16.75
C LYS A 426 -15.11 -3.83 15.94
N GLN A 427 -15.35 -3.22 14.77
CA GLN A 427 -16.49 -3.53 13.92
C GLN A 427 -16.09 -4.35 12.70
N THR A 428 -15.26 -5.38 12.88
CA THR A 428 -15.02 -6.36 11.83
C THR A 428 -16.19 -7.35 11.75
N MET A 429 -16.86 -7.30 10.60
CA MET A 429 -17.85 -8.20 10.02
C MET A 429 -18.02 -9.64 10.60
N ASP A 430 -19.16 -9.88 11.25
CA ASP A 430 -19.80 -11.21 11.38
C ASP A 430 -21.10 -11.37 10.54
N ASP A 431 -21.75 -10.29 10.08
CA ASP A 431 -23.12 -10.35 9.51
C ASP A 431 -23.29 -9.76 8.09
N LEU A 432 -22.74 -10.43 7.07
CA LEU A 432 -23.19 -10.21 5.68
C LEU A 432 -24.51 -10.97 5.51
N VAL A 433 -25.59 -10.26 5.16
CA VAL A 433 -26.88 -10.88 4.81
C VAL A 433 -26.87 -11.14 3.31
N LEU A 434 -26.69 -12.42 2.93
CA LEU A 434 -26.84 -12.88 1.55
C LEU A 434 -28.29 -12.82 1.09
#